data_AF-A0AAV0S7P4-F1
#
_entry.id   AF-A0AAV0S7P4-F1
#
_cell.length_a   1.000
_cell.length_b   1.000
_cell.length_c   1.000
_cell.angle_alpha   90.00
_cell.angle_beta   90.00
_cell.angle_gamma   90.00
#
_symmetry.space_group_name_H-M   'P 1'
#
loop_
_entity.id
_entity.type
_entity.pdbx_description
1 polymer ?
#
loop_
_entity_poly.entity_id
_entity_poly.type
_entity_poly.pdbx_seq_one_letter_code
_entity_poly.pdbx_strand_id
1 'polypeptide(L)'
;MGAMEESNPGTVFVPVYNNVYTEDQVRVQDKLMFHRLFWAFKPCIDGFGFCIPVIQVDGTFLTGKYKGCLLIATGVDGNRRIFPLAFALVEGENSLSWAWFFDQLHEHVTQREDITIISDRHAGIRNAVGGFPDEWGWRWRWCIRHWLANFQHKFGKKKDIKNLLWNAAVAHQPKKYEEKMKTIRHTHRAGAVWAEGQELPMWTFHMDNGARWGIATTNHGESINNVYKGL
;
A
#
# COMPACT_ATOMS: atom_id res chain seq x y z
N MET A 1 -9.43 -24.76 7.46
CA MET A 1 -8.04 -24.35 7.13
C MET A 1 -7.21 -25.49 6.52
N GLY A 2 -7.50 -26.78 6.78
CA GLY A 2 -6.68 -27.91 6.32
C GLY A 2 -6.38 -27.98 4.81
N ALA A 3 -7.31 -27.64 3.92
CA ALA A 3 -7.08 -27.82 2.47
C ALA A 3 -5.97 -26.93 1.88
N MET A 4 -5.79 -25.70 2.38
CA MET A 4 -4.75 -24.80 1.86
C MET A 4 -3.37 -25.10 2.44
N GLU A 5 -3.28 -25.49 3.72
CA GLU A 5 -2.04 -25.97 4.34
C GLU A 5 -1.58 -27.30 3.73
N GLU A 6 -2.51 -28.20 3.40
CA GLU A 6 -2.23 -29.46 2.72
C GLU A 6 -1.70 -29.23 1.29
N SER A 7 -2.28 -28.27 0.57
CA SER A 7 -1.87 -27.95 -0.81
C SER A 7 -0.61 -27.08 -0.89
N ASN A 8 -0.40 -26.20 0.10
CA ASN A 8 0.74 -25.28 0.18
C ASN A 8 1.34 -25.26 1.59
N PRO A 9 2.11 -26.30 1.96
CA PRO A 9 2.73 -26.39 3.28
C PRO A 9 3.59 -25.17 3.62
N GLY A 10 3.48 -24.69 4.86
CA GLY A 10 4.18 -23.51 5.35
C GLY A 10 3.51 -22.17 5.01
N THR A 11 2.36 -22.18 4.33
CA THR A 11 1.55 -20.97 4.16
C THR A 11 1.09 -20.48 5.53
N VAL A 12 1.26 -19.18 5.77
CA VAL A 12 0.81 -18.54 7.01
C VAL A 12 -0.67 -18.20 6.86
N PHE A 13 -1.46 -18.56 7.89
CA PHE A 13 -2.85 -18.17 8.04
C PHE A 13 -3.09 -17.63 9.45
N VAL A 14 -3.54 -16.39 9.55
CA VAL A 14 -3.85 -15.75 10.83
C VAL A 14 -5.31 -15.30 10.82
N PRO A 15 -6.24 -16.19 11.21
CA PRO A 15 -7.63 -15.81 11.38
C PRO A 15 -7.85 -15.14 12.74
N VAL A 16 -8.66 -14.09 12.75
CA VAL A 16 -9.11 -13.40 13.95
C VAL A 16 -10.62 -13.57 14.07
N TYR A 17 -11.06 -14.00 15.24
CA TYR A 17 -12.47 -14.19 15.57
C TYR A 17 -12.82 -13.37 16.82
N ASN A 18 -14.01 -12.78 16.80
CA ASN A 18 -14.58 -12.07 17.94
C ASN A 18 -15.64 -12.93 18.62
N ASN A 19 -15.77 -12.78 19.94
CA ASN A 19 -16.90 -13.35 20.68
C ASN A 19 -18.21 -12.69 20.24
N VAL A 20 -19.29 -13.48 20.21
CA VAL A 20 -20.64 -12.97 19.96
C VAL A 20 -21.32 -12.67 21.29
N TYR A 21 -22.02 -11.53 21.35
CA TYR A 21 -22.78 -11.10 22.53
C TYR A 21 -24.26 -10.92 22.16
N THR A 22 -25.14 -11.21 23.11
CA THR A 22 -26.57 -10.87 23.00
C THR A 22 -26.78 -9.36 23.16
N GLU A 23 -28.00 -8.88 22.93
CA GLU A 23 -28.36 -7.47 23.18
C GLU A 23 -28.05 -7.05 24.63
N ASP A 24 -28.29 -7.96 25.58
CA ASP A 24 -27.99 -7.79 27.01
C ASP A 24 -26.51 -7.97 27.38
N GLN A 25 -25.59 -7.93 26.41
CA GLN A 25 -24.14 -8.09 26.60
C GLN A 25 -23.71 -9.42 27.23
N VAL A 26 -24.54 -10.46 27.10
CA VAL A 26 -24.17 -11.81 27.55
C VAL A 26 -23.43 -12.52 26.42
N ARG A 27 -22.25 -13.08 26.71
CA ARG A 27 -21.49 -13.85 25.74
C ARG A 27 -22.28 -15.09 25.31
N VAL A 28 -22.49 -15.25 24.02
CA VAL A 28 -23.05 -16.47 23.44
C VAL A 28 -21.96 -17.54 23.44
N GLN A 29 -22.18 -18.60 24.20
CA GLN A 29 -21.24 -19.73 24.27
C GLN A 29 -21.10 -20.40 22.90
N ASP A 30 -19.89 -20.87 22.60
CA ASP A 30 -19.53 -21.62 21.39
C ASP A 30 -19.83 -20.91 20.05
N LYS A 31 -20.07 -19.60 20.08
CA LYS A 31 -20.30 -18.80 18.88
C LYS A 31 -19.22 -17.74 18.71
N LEU A 32 -18.49 -17.89 17.61
CA LEU A 32 -17.47 -16.94 17.17
C LEU A 32 -17.90 -16.28 15.86
N MET A 33 -17.61 -14.99 15.75
CA MET A 33 -17.80 -14.22 14.52
C MET A 33 -16.44 -13.99 13.88
N PHE A 34 -16.33 -14.33 12.60
CA PHE A 34 -15.17 -13.97 11.80
C PHE A 34 -14.95 -12.46 11.82
N HIS A 35 -13.72 -12.03 12.07
CA HIS A 35 -13.37 -10.61 12.10
C HIS A 35 -12.35 -10.25 11.02
N ARG A 36 -11.19 -10.93 10.99
CA ARG A 36 -10.12 -10.68 10.02
C ARG A 36 -9.45 -11.98 9.61
N LEU A 37 -8.81 -11.99 8.44
CA LEU A 37 -7.94 -13.07 7.99
C LEU A 37 -6.73 -12.47 7.31
N PHE A 38 -5.53 -12.87 7.70
CA PHE A 38 -4.31 -12.63 6.95
C PHE A 38 -3.79 -13.94 6.40
N TRP A 39 -3.23 -13.93 5.18
CA TRP A 39 -2.49 -15.07 4.68
C TRP A 39 -1.37 -14.67 3.72
N ALA A 40 -0.31 -15.48 3.73
CA ALA A 40 0.85 -15.36 2.85
C ALA A 40 1.38 -16.75 2.50
N PHE A 41 1.55 -17.04 1.21
CA PHE A 41 2.02 -18.35 0.75
C PHE A 41 3.50 -18.54 1.03
N LYS A 42 3.91 -19.75 1.43
CA LYS A 42 5.32 -20.05 1.73
C LYS A 42 6.29 -19.66 0.61
N PRO A 43 6.00 -19.95 -0.69
CA PRO A 43 6.88 -19.52 -1.77
C PRO A 43 6.96 -17.99 -1.92
N CYS A 44 5.90 -17.25 -1.55
CA CYS A 44 5.91 -15.79 -1.55
C CYS A 44 6.80 -15.24 -0.44
N ILE A 45 6.69 -15.80 0.77
CA ILE A 45 7.53 -15.43 1.91
C ILE A 45 9.00 -15.68 1.58
N ASP A 46 9.34 -16.89 1.12
CA ASP A 46 10.72 -17.26 0.79
C ASP A 46 11.26 -16.47 -0.40
N GLY A 47 10.43 -16.29 -1.43
CA GLY A 47 10.82 -15.60 -2.66
C GLY A 47 11.06 -14.10 -2.46
N PHE A 48 10.41 -13.48 -1.47
CA PHE A 48 10.55 -12.05 -1.23
C PHE A 48 11.97 -11.65 -0.79
N GLY A 49 12.73 -12.57 -0.18
CA GLY A 49 14.15 -12.35 0.12
C GLY A 49 15.00 -12.02 -1.12
N PHE A 50 14.57 -12.45 -2.31
CA PHE A 50 15.23 -12.18 -3.59
C PHE A 50 14.61 -11.00 -4.37
N CYS A 51 13.57 -10.38 -3.81
CA CYS A 51 12.90 -9.23 -4.41
C CYS A 51 13.57 -7.90 -4.01
N ILE A 52 13.27 -6.86 -4.80
CA ILE A 52 13.59 -5.48 -4.46
C ILE A 52 12.90 -5.15 -3.12
N PRO A 53 13.54 -4.41 -2.18
CA PRO A 53 12.97 -4.02 -0.87
C PRO A 53 11.85 -2.98 -0.99
N VAL A 54 10.86 -3.25 -1.81
CA VAL A 54 9.69 -2.40 -2.01
C VAL A 54 8.45 -3.27 -1.90
N ILE A 55 7.55 -2.88 -1.00
CA ILE A 55 6.23 -3.48 -0.88
C ILE A 55 5.22 -2.42 -1.31
N GLN A 56 4.45 -2.75 -2.33
CA GLN A 56 3.31 -1.96 -2.78
C GLN A 56 2.06 -2.50 -2.08
N VAL A 57 1.32 -1.63 -1.41
CA VAL A 57 0.07 -1.99 -0.74
C VAL A 57 -1.11 -1.22 -1.31
N ASP A 58 -2.26 -1.89 -1.35
CA ASP A 58 -3.52 -1.32 -1.81
C ASP A 58 -4.71 -2.03 -1.18
N GLY A 59 -5.87 -1.37 -1.16
CA GLY A 59 -7.13 -1.89 -0.62
C GLY A 59 -8.22 -1.89 -1.68
N THR A 60 -9.10 -2.90 -1.67
CA THR A 60 -10.28 -2.89 -2.53
C THR A 60 -11.51 -3.39 -1.78
N PHE A 61 -12.62 -2.68 -1.96
CA PHE A 61 -13.90 -3.06 -1.35
C PHE A 61 -14.43 -4.33 -1.99
N LEU A 62 -14.88 -5.26 -1.14
CA LEU A 62 -15.57 -6.46 -1.59
C LEU A 62 -16.98 -6.09 -2.05
N THR A 63 -17.40 -6.66 -3.18
CA THR A 63 -18.70 -6.33 -3.81
C THR A 63 -19.78 -7.37 -3.57
N GLY A 64 -19.42 -8.48 -2.91
CA GLY A 64 -20.31 -9.59 -2.59
C GLY A 64 -21.28 -9.34 -1.44
N LYS A 65 -21.93 -10.43 -0.98
CA LYS A 65 -22.88 -10.43 0.15
C LYS A 65 -22.25 -9.90 1.45
N TYR A 66 -20.95 -10.12 1.62
CA TYR A 66 -20.22 -9.72 2.80
C TYR A 66 -19.51 -8.39 2.54
N LYS A 67 -19.82 -7.40 3.38
CA LYS A 67 -19.12 -6.11 3.38
C LYS A 67 -17.72 -6.30 3.99
N GLY A 68 -16.73 -5.63 3.44
CA GLY A 68 -15.35 -5.66 3.93
C GLY A 68 -14.38 -5.08 2.92
N CYS A 69 -13.10 -5.17 3.24
CA CYS A 69 -12.01 -4.77 2.36
C CYS A 69 -11.01 -5.92 2.22
N LEU A 70 -10.55 -6.14 1.00
CA LEU A 70 -9.39 -6.97 0.71
C LEU A 70 -8.17 -6.05 0.62
N LEU A 71 -7.24 -6.20 1.56
CA LEU A 71 -5.93 -5.56 1.52
C LEU A 71 -4.93 -6.48 0.84
N ILE A 72 -4.06 -5.92 0.02
CA ILE A 72 -3.10 -6.67 -0.78
C ILE A 72 -1.72 -6.04 -0.64
N ALA A 73 -0.73 -6.88 -0.42
CA ALA A 73 0.68 -6.54 -0.51
C ALA A 73 1.32 -7.25 -1.70
N THR A 74 2.14 -6.51 -2.44
CA THR A 74 2.88 -7.00 -3.60
C THR A 74 4.32 -6.51 -3.53
N GLY A 75 5.27 -7.40 -3.80
CA GLY A 75 6.66 -7.05 -4.04
C GLY A 75 6.94 -6.83 -5.52
N VAL A 76 8.21 -6.54 -5.82
CA VAL A 76 8.73 -6.45 -7.17
C VAL A 76 9.97 -7.33 -7.28
N ASP A 77 9.95 -8.29 -8.20
CA ASP A 77 11.08 -9.18 -8.41
C ASP A 77 12.27 -8.48 -9.10
N GLY A 78 13.42 -9.17 -9.19
CA GLY A 78 14.61 -8.63 -9.86
C GLY A 78 14.40 -8.27 -11.35
N ASN A 79 13.37 -8.81 -11.99
CA ASN A 79 12.98 -8.51 -13.36
C ASN A 79 11.94 -7.39 -13.46
N ARG A 80 11.66 -6.67 -12.37
CA ARG A 80 10.65 -5.61 -12.26
C ARG A 80 9.23 -6.09 -12.55
N ARG A 81 8.93 -7.36 -12.29
CA ARG A 81 7.59 -7.95 -12.40
C ARG A 81 6.88 -7.95 -11.06
N ILE A 82 5.56 -8.08 -11.13
CA ILE A 82 4.70 -8.17 -9.96
C ILE A 82 4.98 -9.48 -9.23
N PHE A 83 5.19 -9.39 -7.92
CA PHE A 83 5.33 -10.54 -7.05
C PHE A 83 4.25 -10.48 -5.96
N PRO A 84 3.17 -11.29 -6.03
CA PRO A 84 2.17 -11.34 -4.96
C PRO A 84 2.81 -11.73 -3.63
N LEU A 85 2.50 -11.01 -2.55
CA LEU A 85 3.19 -11.19 -1.28
C LEU A 85 2.25 -11.71 -0.19
N ALA A 86 1.22 -10.94 0.14
CA ALA A 86 0.26 -11.30 1.18
C ALA A 86 -1.08 -10.61 0.96
N PHE A 87 -2.08 -11.09 1.67
CA PHE A 87 -3.45 -10.63 1.56
C PHE A 87 -4.11 -10.57 2.93
N ALA A 88 -5.11 -9.71 3.07
CA ALA A 88 -5.96 -9.71 4.25
C ALA A 88 -7.41 -9.35 3.95
N LEU A 89 -8.33 -10.10 4.56
CA LEU A 89 -9.74 -9.73 4.68
C LEU A 89 -9.92 -8.98 5.98
N VAL A 90 -10.44 -7.75 5.90
CA VAL A 90 -10.67 -6.89 7.06
C VAL A 90 -12.04 -6.24 7.01
N GLU A 91 -12.50 -5.74 8.16
CA GLU A 91 -13.83 -5.12 8.29
C GLU A 91 -14.00 -3.85 7.46
N GLY A 92 -12.90 -3.16 7.13
CA GLY A 92 -12.92 -1.99 6.26
C GLY A 92 -11.56 -1.32 6.16
N GLU A 93 -11.46 -0.33 5.27
CA GLU A 93 -10.23 0.43 5.09
C GLU A 93 -10.09 1.50 6.19
N ASN A 94 -9.53 1.11 7.34
CA ASN A 94 -9.36 1.99 8.50
C ASN A 94 -7.97 1.84 9.13
N SER A 95 -7.60 2.75 10.05
CA SER A 95 -6.27 2.76 10.67
C SER A 95 -5.94 1.46 11.41
N LEU A 96 -6.91 0.86 12.10
CA LEU A 96 -6.70 -0.37 12.87
C LEU A 96 -6.52 -1.60 11.97
N SER A 97 -7.23 -1.62 10.84
CA SER A 97 -7.07 -2.66 9.82
C SER A 97 -5.69 -2.57 9.15
N TRP A 98 -5.25 -1.37 8.79
CA TRP A 98 -3.94 -1.15 8.18
C TRP A 98 -2.79 -1.43 9.14
N ALA A 99 -2.87 -0.95 10.40
CA ALA A 99 -1.85 -1.22 11.41
C ALA A 99 -1.68 -2.72 11.62
N TRP A 100 -2.78 -3.42 11.86
CA TRP A 100 -2.77 -4.87 11.99
C TRP A 100 -2.21 -5.58 10.76
N PHE A 101 -2.59 -5.15 9.54
CA PHE A 101 -2.03 -5.73 8.32
C PHE A 101 -0.52 -5.57 8.20
N PHE A 102 0.02 -4.40 8.57
CA PHE A 102 1.47 -4.17 8.57
C PHE A 102 2.17 -4.98 9.66
N ASP A 103 1.58 -5.15 10.84
CA ASP A 103 2.11 -6.04 11.88
C ASP A 103 2.23 -7.47 11.35
N GLN A 104 1.19 -7.98 10.67
CA GLN A 104 1.23 -9.32 10.08
C GLN A 104 2.27 -9.46 8.96
N LEU A 105 2.45 -8.42 8.13
CA LEU A 105 3.51 -8.40 7.11
C LEU A 105 4.90 -8.46 7.75
N HIS A 106 5.15 -7.63 8.77
CA HIS A 106 6.44 -7.60 9.44
C HIS A 106 6.73 -8.92 10.18
N GLU A 107 5.74 -9.45 10.90
CA GLU A 107 5.89 -10.67 11.70
C GLU A 107 6.07 -11.92 10.84
N HIS A 108 5.30 -12.06 9.76
CA HIS A 108 5.20 -13.34 9.04
C HIS A 108 5.83 -13.35 7.66
N VAL A 109 6.12 -12.19 7.07
CA VAL A 109 6.63 -12.10 5.70
C VAL A 109 8.08 -11.66 5.66
N THR A 110 8.44 -10.60 6.39
CA THR A 110 9.79 -10.03 6.29
C THR A 110 10.13 -9.11 7.46
N GLN A 111 11.28 -9.36 8.09
CA GLN A 111 11.89 -8.47 9.09
C GLN A 111 13.06 -7.65 8.51
N ARG A 112 13.16 -7.55 7.18
CA ARG A 112 14.14 -6.67 6.52
C ARG A 112 13.94 -5.23 6.96
N GLU A 113 15.01 -4.56 7.34
CA GLU A 113 14.97 -3.15 7.78
C GLU A 113 14.98 -2.16 6.60
N ASP A 114 15.31 -2.60 5.39
CA ASP A 114 15.51 -1.72 4.22
C ASP A 114 14.25 -1.45 3.39
N ILE A 115 13.09 -1.95 3.84
CA ILE A 115 11.83 -1.94 3.10
C ILE A 115 11.28 -0.53 2.89
N THR A 116 10.77 -0.27 1.69
CA THR A 116 9.95 0.90 1.39
C THR A 116 8.53 0.50 1.01
N ILE A 117 7.56 0.94 1.81
CA ILE A 117 6.14 0.85 1.51
C ILE A 117 5.77 1.91 0.48
N ILE A 118 5.12 1.50 -0.60
CA ILE A 118 4.47 2.39 -1.57
C ILE A 118 2.98 2.14 -1.53
N SER A 119 2.20 3.16 -1.19
CA SER A 119 0.74 3.05 -1.09
C SER A 119 0.04 4.26 -1.67
N ASP A 120 -1.29 4.25 -1.67
CA ASP A 120 -2.07 5.47 -1.82
C ASP A 120 -1.90 6.43 -0.60
N ARG A 121 -2.74 7.45 -0.52
CA ARG A 121 -2.71 8.45 0.56
C ARG A 121 -3.89 8.32 1.52
N HIS A 122 -4.47 7.13 1.68
CA HIS A 122 -5.57 6.90 2.59
C HIS A 122 -5.16 7.24 4.04
N ALA A 123 -6.06 7.89 4.78
CA ALA A 123 -5.77 8.35 6.15
C ALA A 123 -5.43 7.18 7.08
N GLY A 124 -6.06 6.03 6.88
CA GLY A 124 -5.76 4.80 7.61
C GLY A 124 -4.32 4.33 7.45
N ILE A 125 -3.77 4.37 6.22
CA ILE A 125 -2.38 4.00 5.95
C ILE A 125 -1.42 4.99 6.60
N ARG A 126 -1.69 6.30 6.46
CA ARG A 126 -0.87 7.34 7.07
C ARG A 126 -0.74 7.15 8.58
N ASN A 127 -1.86 6.86 9.25
CA ASN A 127 -1.88 6.65 10.69
C ASN A 127 -1.15 5.36 11.08
N ALA A 128 -1.35 4.28 10.32
CA ALA A 128 -0.68 3.00 10.57
C ALA A 128 0.85 3.10 10.42
N VAL A 129 1.32 3.69 9.32
CA VAL A 129 2.75 3.93 9.09
C VAL A 129 3.35 4.86 10.15
N GLY A 130 2.61 5.88 10.58
CA GLY A 130 3.07 6.78 11.64
C GLY A 130 3.22 6.13 13.01
N GLY A 131 2.67 4.92 13.19
CA GLY A 131 2.83 4.11 14.40
C GLY A 131 3.85 2.98 14.27
N PHE A 132 4.61 2.90 13.16
CA PHE A 132 5.65 1.88 13.01
C PHE A 132 6.73 2.06 14.07
N PRO A 133 7.15 0.98 14.75
CA PRO A 133 8.32 1.01 15.60
C PRO A 133 9.59 1.40 14.82
N ASP A 134 10.47 2.22 15.42
CA ASP A 134 11.69 2.69 14.77
C ASP A 134 12.60 1.53 14.34
N GLU A 135 12.59 0.43 15.11
CA GLU A 135 13.34 -0.78 14.85
C GLU A 135 12.94 -1.50 13.55
N TRP A 136 11.76 -1.22 12.99
CA TRP A 136 11.40 -1.80 11.70
C TRP A 136 12.26 -1.22 10.57
N GLY A 137 12.75 0.02 10.70
CA GLY A 137 13.50 0.70 9.63
C GLY A 137 12.71 1.00 8.35
N TRP A 138 11.43 0.62 8.30
CA TRP A 138 10.60 0.73 7.11
C TRP A 138 10.32 2.19 6.75
N ARG A 139 10.43 2.49 5.45
CA ARG A 139 10.14 3.82 4.90
C ARG A 139 8.79 3.80 4.20
N TRP A 140 8.15 4.96 4.09
CA TRP A 140 6.90 5.11 3.36
C TRP A 140 7.01 6.17 2.27
N ARG A 141 6.38 5.90 1.12
CA ARG A 141 6.36 6.78 -0.04
C ARG A 141 5.00 6.72 -0.74
N TRP A 142 4.54 7.83 -1.32
CA TRP A 142 3.23 7.85 -2.00
C TRP A 142 3.31 7.36 -3.42
N CYS A 143 2.37 6.52 -3.82
CA CYS A 143 2.10 6.22 -5.22
C CYS A 143 1.90 7.53 -6.00
N ILE A 144 2.81 7.82 -6.95
CA ILE A 144 2.79 9.06 -7.73
C ILE A 144 1.49 9.13 -8.55
N ARG A 145 0.97 8.00 -9.02
CA ARG A 145 -0.30 7.97 -9.75
C ARG A 145 -1.47 8.43 -8.87
N HIS A 146 -1.58 7.93 -7.64
CA HIS A 146 -2.61 8.37 -6.69
C HIS A 146 -2.40 9.82 -6.26
N TRP A 147 -1.16 10.25 -6.04
CA TRP A 147 -0.84 11.64 -5.75
C TRP A 147 -1.29 12.59 -6.90
N LEU A 148 -1.07 12.20 -8.15
CA LEU A 148 -1.57 12.92 -9.33
C LEU A 148 -3.09 12.85 -9.47
N ALA A 149 -3.73 11.74 -9.08
CA ALA A 149 -5.19 11.65 -9.06
C ALA A 149 -5.78 12.67 -8.07
N ASN A 150 -5.16 12.84 -6.88
CA ASN A 150 -5.55 13.87 -5.91
C ASN A 150 -5.39 15.29 -6.48
N PHE A 151 -4.31 15.54 -7.24
CA PHE A 151 -4.15 16.80 -7.97
C PHE A 151 -5.32 17.02 -8.94
N GLN A 152 -5.66 16.01 -9.75
CA GLN A 152 -6.75 16.12 -10.73
C GLN A 152 -8.13 16.28 -10.06
N HIS A 153 -8.35 15.66 -8.91
CA HIS A 153 -9.56 15.84 -8.12
C HIS A 153 -9.70 17.30 -7.65
N LYS A 154 -8.60 17.91 -7.22
CA LYS A 154 -8.59 19.30 -6.72
C LYS A 154 -8.64 20.37 -7.82
N PHE A 155 -7.95 20.16 -8.94
CA PHE A 155 -7.74 21.19 -9.96
C PHE A 155 -8.33 20.85 -11.34
N GLY A 156 -9.07 19.74 -11.45
CA GLY A 156 -9.63 19.23 -12.69
C GLY A 156 -8.63 18.47 -13.57
N LYS A 157 -9.12 17.94 -14.70
CA LYS A 157 -8.34 17.10 -15.63
C LYS A 157 -7.35 17.90 -16.51
N LYS A 158 -6.42 18.64 -15.88
CA LYS A 158 -5.37 19.39 -16.57
C LYS A 158 -4.21 18.48 -16.98
N LYS A 159 -4.34 17.84 -18.15
CA LYS A 159 -3.41 16.79 -18.64
C LYS A 159 -1.96 17.27 -18.71
N ASP A 160 -1.71 18.47 -19.21
CA ASP A 160 -0.34 18.97 -19.38
C ASP A 160 0.35 19.21 -18.04
N ILE A 161 -0.36 19.78 -17.07
CA ILE A 161 0.17 19.99 -15.72
C ILE A 161 0.40 18.66 -15.02
N LYS A 162 -0.51 17.70 -15.15
CA LYS A 162 -0.31 16.33 -14.65
C LYS A 162 0.96 15.70 -15.23
N ASN A 163 1.19 15.83 -16.54
CA ASN A 163 2.37 15.28 -17.21
C ASN A 163 3.66 15.97 -16.72
N LEU A 164 3.64 17.29 -16.54
CA LEU A 164 4.78 18.02 -15.96
C LEU A 164 5.06 17.56 -14.53
N LEU A 165 4.03 17.40 -13.69
CA LEU A 165 4.16 16.91 -12.32
C LEU A 165 4.67 15.46 -12.28
N TRP A 166 4.20 14.58 -13.17
CA TRP A 166 4.75 13.23 -13.32
C TRP A 166 6.24 13.27 -13.64
N ASN A 167 6.64 14.07 -14.65
CA ASN A 167 8.03 14.20 -15.07
C ASN A 167 8.92 14.82 -13.99
N ALA A 168 8.37 15.74 -13.19
CA ALA A 168 9.06 16.27 -12.01
C ALA A 168 9.25 15.19 -10.94
N ALA A 169 8.19 14.43 -10.65
CA ALA A 169 8.19 13.36 -9.65
C ALA A 169 9.23 12.26 -9.96
N VAL A 170 9.33 11.83 -11.21
CA VAL A 170 10.28 10.77 -11.63
C VAL A 170 11.65 11.30 -12.05
N ALA A 171 11.92 12.60 -11.89
CA ALA A 171 13.23 13.16 -12.19
C ALA A 171 14.25 12.71 -11.12
N HIS A 172 15.33 12.07 -11.56
CA HIS A 172 16.46 11.69 -10.70
C HIS A 172 17.42 12.85 -10.38
N GLN A 173 17.36 13.94 -11.15
CA GLN A 173 18.27 15.08 -11.00
C GLN A 173 17.49 16.30 -10.48
N PRO A 174 17.97 16.98 -9.42
CA PRO A 174 17.32 18.19 -8.90
C PRO A 174 17.12 19.27 -9.98
N LYS A 175 18.09 19.41 -10.89
CA LYS A 175 17.99 20.35 -12.03
C LYS A 175 16.79 20.06 -12.93
N LYS A 176 16.58 18.78 -13.29
CA LYS A 176 15.45 18.37 -14.14
C LYS A 176 14.11 18.54 -13.44
N TYR A 177 14.06 18.25 -12.13
CA TYR A 177 12.88 18.54 -11.31
C TYR A 177 12.53 20.03 -11.36
N GLU A 178 13.51 20.88 -11.07
CA GLU A 178 13.33 22.32 -10.99
C GLU A 178 12.94 22.94 -12.34
N GLU A 179 13.48 22.44 -13.46
CA GLU A 179 13.05 22.84 -14.80
C GLU A 179 11.55 22.61 -15.01
N LYS A 180 11.01 21.45 -14.61
CA LYS A 180 9.57 21.15 -14.73
C LYS A 180 8.74 22.00 -13.76
N MET A 181 9.20 22.15 -12.51
CA MET A 181 8.50 22.96 -11.52
C MET A 181 8.47 24.44 -11.92
N LYS A 182 9.53 24.99 -12.52
CA LYS A 182 9.55 26.34 -13.07
C LYS A 182 8.48 26.53 -14.16
N THR A 183 8.32 25.56 -15.06
CA THR A 183 7.24 25.58 -16.05
C THR A 183 5.86 25.57 -15.37
N ILE A 184 5.66 24.74 -14.36
CA ILE A 184 4.38 24.67 -13.62
C ILE A 184 4.11 25.97 -12.86
N ARG A 185 5.11 26.60 -12.22
CA ARG A 185 4.96 27.89 -11.53
C ARG A 185 4.47 28.98 -12.48
N HIS A 186 4.98 29.00 -13.72
CA HIS A 186 4.58 29.95 -14.74
C HIS A 186 3.18 29.67 -15.32
N THR A 187 2.88 28.40 -15.61
CA THR A 187 1.64 28.01 -16.32
C THR A 187 0.45 27.70 -15.41
N HIS A 188 0.70 27.32 -14.15
CA HIS A 188 -0.31 26.91 -13.18
C HIS A 188 0.17 27.10 -11.73
N ARG A 189 0.31 28.37 -11.32
CA ARG A 189 0.83 28.77 -9.99
C ARG A 189 0.17 28.04 -8.82
N ALA A 190 -1.16 27.92 -8.80
CA ALA A 190 -1.88 27.23 -7.71
C ALA A 190 -1.50 25.74 -7.59
N GLY A 191 -1.13 25.12 -8.72
CA GLY A 191 -0.71 23.71 -8.76
C GLY A 191 0.73 23.53 -8.31
N ALA A 192 1.62 24.46 -8.66
CA ALA A 192 2.97 24.49 -8.12
C ALA A 192 2.95 24.63 -6.60
N VAL A 193 2.23 25.63 -6.07
CA VAL A 193 2.08 25.85 -4.62
C VAL A 193 1.53 24.60 -3.93
N TRP A 194 0.54 23.93 -4.53
CA TRP A 194 -0.01 22.70 -3.97
C TRP A 194 1.01 21.55 -3.93
N ALA A 195 1.83 21.39 -4.96
CA ALA A 195 2.84 20.33 -5.01
C ALA A 195 4.01 20.62 -4.06
N GLU A 196 4.45 21.88 -3.99
CA GLU A 196 5.57 22.33 -3.15
C GLU A 196 5.21 22.38 -1.67
N GLY A 197 3.93 22.55 -1.34
CA GLY A 197 3.44 22.46 0.04
C GLY A 197 3.37 21.02 0.59
N GLN A 198 3.89 20.03 -0.15
CA GLN A 198 3.90 18.62 0.25
C GLN A 198 5.34 18.19 0.54
N GLU A 199 5.51 17.18 1.39
CA GLU A 199 6.84 16.61 1.69
C GLU A 199 7.48 16.01 0.44
N LEU A 200 8.58 16.63 -0.04
CA LEU A 200 9.24 16.26 -1.29
C LEU A 200 9.68 14.79 -1.38
N PRO A 201 10.27 14.17 -0.34
CA PRO A 201 10.69 12.77 -0.41
C PRO A 201 9.52 11.81 -0.68
N MET A 202 8.28 12.19 -0.30
CA MET A 202 7.12 11.32 -0.44
C MET A 202 6.71 11.09 -1.90
N TRP A 203 7.00 12.05 -2.79
CA TRP A 203 6.53 12.01 -4.17
C TRP A 203 7.61 12.23 -5.23
N THR A 204 8.85 12.55 -4.87
CA THR A 204 9.95 12.80 -5.84
C THR A 204 11.10 11.80 -5.72
N PHE A 205 11.68 11.40 -6.86
CA PHE A 205 12.82 10.49 -6.91
C PHE A 205 14.13 11.13 -6.43
N HIS A 206 14.41 12.36 -6.86
CA HIS A 206 15.67 13.02 -6.49
C HIS A 206 15.81 13.31 -4.97
N MET A 207 14.73 13.26 -4.19
CA MET A 207 14.75 13.50 -2.73
C MET A 207 14.46 12.24 -1.90
N ASP A 208 14.22 11.08 -2.52
CA ASP A 208 13.85 9.87 -1.76
C ASP A 208 15.04 9.03 -1.30
N ASN A 209 16.27 9.44 -1.63
CA ASN A 209 17.53 8.74 -1.35
C ASN A 209 17.57 7.29 -1.89
N GLY A 210 16.91 7.05 -3.03
CA GLY A 210 16.84 5.72 -3.66
C GLY A 210 15.86 4.75 -3.00
N ALA A 211 15.11 5.18 -1.97
CA ALA A 211 14.27 4.31 -1.14
C ALA A 211 13.31 3.42 -1.96
N ARG A 212 12.70 3.98 -3.00
CA ARG A 212 11.68 3.30 -3.82
C ARG A 212 12.25 2.59 -5.06
N TRP A 213 13.56 2.53 -5.26
CA TRP A 213 14.20 1.77 -6.36
C TRP A 213 13.67 2.09 -7.78
N GLY A 214 13.26 3.36 -7.99
CA GLY A 214 12.66 3.83 -9.24
C GLY A 214 11.22 3.37 -9.47
N ILE A 215 10.56 2.77 -8.47
CA ILE A 215 9.15 2.37 -8.53
C ILE A 215 8.28 3.58 -8.19
N ALA A 216 7.51 4.06 -9.18
CA ALA A 216 6.71 5.28 -9.07
C ALA A 216 5.27 5.06 -8.59
N THR A 217 4.70 3.90 -8.88
CA THR A 217 3.26 3.65 -8.75
C THR A 217 2.99 2.35 -8.00
N THR A 218 1.74 2.12 -7.65
CA THR A 218 1.19 0.83 -7.20
C THR A 218 0.49 0.09 -8.35
N ASN A 219 0.82 0.38 -9.62
CA ASN A 219 0.12 -0.20 -10.78
C ASN A 219 0.05 -1.73 -10.72
N HIS A 220 1.04 -2.35 -10.08
CA HIS A 220 1.09 -3.78 -9.82
C HIS A 220 -0.01 -4.25 -8.84
N GLY A 221 -0.15 -3.57 -7.69
CA GLY A 221 -1.25 -3.79 -6.74
C GLY A 221 -2.63 -3.49 -7.34
N GLU A 222 -2.78 -2.42 -8.12
CA GLU A 222 -4.07 -2.10 -8.76
C GLU A 222 -4.50 -3.11 -9.83
N SER A 223 -3.54 -3.64 -10.60
CA SER A 223 -3.83 -4.69 -11.58
C SER A 223 -4.34 -5.96 -10.89
N ILE A 224 -3.78 -6.28 -9.72
CA ILE A 224 -4.21 -7.37 -8.87
C ILE A 224 -5.56 -7.05 -8.21
N ASN A 225 -5.79 -5.83 -7.75
CA ASN A 225 -7.10 -5.39 -7.26
C ASN A 225 -8.18 -5.59 -8.33
N ASN A 226 -7.90 -5.32 -9.61
CA ASN A 226 -8.86 -5.56 -10.68
C ASN A 226 -9.16 -7.05 -10.90
N VAL A 227 -8.21 -7.97 -10.62
CA VAL A 227 -8.47 -9.42 -10.61
C VAL A 227 -9.40 -9.80 -9.45
N TYR A 228 -9.28 -9.13 -8.31
CA TYR A 228 -10.05 -9.44 -7.10
C TYR A 228 -11.31 -8.59 -6.88
N LYS A 229 -11.57 -7.57 -7.72
CA LYS A 229 -12.73 -6.66 -7.66
C LYS A 229 -14.11 -7.34 -7.81
N GLY A 230 -14.16 -8.66 -7.98
CA GLY A 230 -15.39 -9.45 -8.09
C GLY A 230 -15.52 -10.58 -7.07
N LEU A 231 -14.62 -10.65 -6.09
CA LEU A 231 -14.82 -11.44 -4.86
C LEU A 231 -15.71 -10.66 -3.88
#